data_AF-H0ERM7-F1
#
_entry.id   AF-H0ERM7-F1
#
_cell.length_a   1.000
_cell.length_b   1.000
_cell.length_c   1.000
_cell.angle_alpha   90.00
_cell.angle_beta   90.00
_cell.angle_gamma   90.00
#
_symmetry.space_group_name_H-M   'P 1'
#
loop_
_entity.id
_entity.type
_entity.pdbx_description
1 polymer ?
#
loop_
_entity_poly.entity_id
_entity_poly.type
_entity_poly.pdbx_seq_one_letter_code
_entity_poly.pdbx_strand_id
1 'polypeptide(L)'
;MLYRFIQGSVTSPADLQRKEIWRAVAKRLAEWHAVVPCLPSARAPLSAEIVGSEEIGISAPTPSKKDPALQSAIDSVAPGKLAPNVWTVMQKWIYALPTKTETEKSRQASLQKELTKIVEEFSNRPGLGKDSKPDSPVDEETEIRKLFDEVDVWRGIPGFYWGIWALIQATISQIDFDYASYAEVRLGEYWAWRAEGDGSRVAEGREISVRERRWAEES
;
A
#
# COMPACT_ATOMS: atom_id res chain seq x y z
N MET A 1 -12.61 -12.27 -15.43
CA MET A 1 -11.60 -11.84 -16.41
C MET A 1 -10.72 -13.06 -16.65
N LEU A 2 -10.97 -13.86 -17.70
CA LEU A 2 -10.14 -15.02 -18.00
C LEU A 2 -8.88 -14.51 -18.70
N TYR A 3 -7.72 -14.58 -18.05
CA TYR A 3 -6.46 -14.33 -18.75
C TYR A 3 -6.27 -15.44 -19.78
N ARG A 4 -6.14 -15.07 -21.06
CA ARG A 4 -5.80 -16.03 -22.12
C ARG A 4 -4.38 -16.53 -21.84
N PHE A 5 -4.20 -17.84 -21.82
CA PHE A 5 -2.87 -18.45 -21.77
C PHE A 5 -2.04 -17.93 -22.96
N ILE A 6 -0.91 -17.30 -22.66
CA ILE A 6 0.07 -16.88 -23.66
C ILE A 6 1.21 -17.89 -23.57
N GLN A 7 1.41 -18.67 -24.62
CA GLN A 7 2.53 -19.60 -24.70
C GLN A 7 3.84 -18.81 -24.73
N GLY A 8 4.72 -19.04 -23.75
CA GLY A 8 5.98 -18.32 -23.62
C GLY A 8 6.77 -18.77 -22.39
N SER A 9 7.98 -18.26 -22.25
CA SER A 9 8.78 -18.42 -21.02
C SER A 9 8.41 -17.32 -20.04
N VAL A 10 8.17 -17.68 -18.78
CA VAL A 10 7.86 -16.73 -17.70
C VAL A 10 9.10 -15.92 -17.37
N THR A 11 8.93 -14.63 -17.11
CA THR A 11 10.03 -13.75 -16.71
C THR A 11 10.64 -14.24 -15.39
N SER A 12 11.95 -14.51 -15.38
CA SER A 12 12.71 -14.82 -14.17
C SER A 12 13.28 -13.55 -13.53
N PRO A 13 13.69 -13.58 -12.24
CA PRO A 13 14.39 -12.45 -11.63
C PRO A 13 15.65 -12.02 -12.39
N ALA A 14 16.35 -12.96 -13.04
CA ALA A 14 17.52 -12.66 -13.86
C ALA A 14 17.15 -11.86 -15.12
N ASP A 15 15.99 -12.13 -15.72
CA ASP A 15 15.51 -11.39 -16.89
C ASP A 15 15.25 -9.92 -16.57
N LEU A 16 14.77 -9.62 -15.35
CA LEU A 16 14.53 -8.23 -14.91
C LEU A 16 15.82 -7.42 -14.72
N GLN A 17 16.99 -8.05 -14.66
CA GLN A 17 18.27 -7.33 -14.65
C GLN A 17 18.65 -6.79 -16.03
N ARG A 18 18.05 -7.31 -17.11
CA ARG A 18 18.33 -6.88 -18.49
C ARG A 18 17.65 -5.55 -18.77
N LYS A 19 18.46 -4.56 -19.18
CA LYS A 19 18.01 -3.18 -19.46
C LYS A 19 16.83 -3.08 -20.40
N GLU A 20 16.85 -3.86 -21.48
CA GLU A 20 15.77 -3.93 -22.45
C GLU A 20 14.45 -4.44 -21.85
N ILE A 21 14.50 -5.39 -20.90
CA ILE A 21 13.32 -6.03 -20.32
C ILE A 21 12.68 -5.10 -19.29
N TRP A 22 13.43 -4.64 -18.28
CA TRP A 22 12.82 -3.80 -17.25
C TRP A 22 12.32 -2.46 -17.81
N ARG A 23 12.99 -1.90 -18.83
CA ARG A 23 12.49 -0.71 -19.54
C ARG A 23 11.20 -0.98 -20.29
N ALA A 24 11.10 -2.11 -20.98
CA ALA A 24 9.87 -2.49 -21.68
C ALA A 24 8.70 -2.69 -20.70
N VAL A 25 8.95 -3.35 -19.57
CA VAL A 25 7.96 -3.53 -18.50
C VAL A 25 7.54 -2.18 -17.91
N ALA A 26 8.50 -1.33 -17.53
CA ALA A 26 8.23 -0.01 -16.96
C ALA A 26 7.43 0.87 -17.93
N LYS A 27 7.78 0.87 -19.22
CA LYS A 27 7.03 1.59 -20.26
C LYS A 27 5.59 1.10 -20.36
N ARG A 28 5.39 -0.23 -20.37
CA ARG A 28 4.04 -0.79 -20.49
C ARG A 28 3.18 -0.48 -19.26
N LEU A 29 3.77 -0.53 -18.07
CA LEU A 29 3.11 -0.09 -16.84
C LEU A 29 2.74 1.39 -16.91
N ALA A 30 3.66 2.26 -17.32
CA ALA A 30 3.40 3.68 -17.47
C ALA A 30 2.27 3.97 -18.48
N GLU A 31 2.27 3.29 -19.63
CA GLU A 31 1.17 3.38 -20.61
C GLU A 31 -0.18 2.97 -20.00
N TRP A 32 -0.22 1.89 -19.22
CA TRP A 32 -1.44 1.46 -18.55
C TRP A 32 -1.91 2.50 -17.53
N HIS A 33 -1.00 3.03 -16.73
CA HIS A 33 -1.32 4.08 -15.75
C HIS A 33 -1.73 5.42 -16.41
N ALA A 34 -1.26 5.71 -17.63
CA ALA A 34 -1.62 6.92 -18.37
C ALA A 34 -2.96 6.80 -19.11
N VAL A 35 -3.31 5.60 -19.59
CA VAL A 35 -4.46 5.39 -20.49
C VAL A 35 -5.70 4.86 -19.75
N VAL A 36 -5.53 4.14 -18.63
CA VAL A 36 -6.67 3.59 -17.88
C VAL A 36 -7.40 4.73 -17.17
N PRO A 37 -8.64 5.06 -17.57
CA PRO A 37 -9.39 6.10 -16.89
C PRO A 37 -9.74 5.58 -15.48
N CYS A 38 -9.52 6.42 -14.46
CA CYS A 38 -10.03 6.17 -13.11
C CYS A 38 -11.55 6.36 -13.10
N LEU A 39 -12.29 5.43 -13.72
CA LEU A 39 -13.74 5.52 -13.78
C LEU A 39 -14.31 5.34 -12.37
N PRO A 40 -15.23 6.20 -11.93
CA PRO A 40 -16.01 5.92 -10.73
C PRO A 40 -16.72 4.59 -10.95
N SER A 41 -16.38 3.57 -10.17
CA SER A 41 -17.16 2.34 -10.19
C SER A 41 -18.54 2.68 -9.61
N ALA A 42 -19.58 2.71 -10.45
CA ALA A 42 -20.95 2.73 -9.97
C ALA A 42 -21.17 1.44 -9.16
N ARG A 43 -21.17 1.54 -7.82
CA ARG A 43 -21.44 0.40 -6.94
C ARG A 43 -22.90 0.00 -7.12
N ALA A 44 -23.13 -1.22 -7.62
CA ALA A 44 -24.45 -1.84 -7.58
C ALA A 44 -24.92 -1.96 -6.10
N PRO A 45 -26.21 -1.74 -5.81
CA PRO A 45 -26.72 -1.77 -4.45
C PRO A 45 -26.65 -3.18 -3.82
N LEU A 46 -26.07 -3.24 -2.62
CA LEU A 46 -26.20 -4.12 -1.45
C LEU A 46 -26.59 -5.62 -1.51
N SER A 47 -26.90 -6.26 -2.64
CA SER A 47 -27.41 -7.65 -2.64
C SER A 47 -26.60 -8.68 -3.42
N ALA A 48 -25.53 -8.31 -4.13
CA ALA A 48 -24.70 -9.28 -4.84
C ALA A 48 -23.50 -9.72 -3.98
N GLU A 49 -23.50 -10.98 -3.56
CA GLU A 49 -22.30 -11.65 -3.07
C GLU A 49 -21.26 -11.71 -4.19
N ILE A 50 -20.35 -10.74 -4.20
CA ILE A 50 -19.11 -10.86 -4.97
C ILE A 50 -18.25 -11.90 -4.24
N VAL A 51 -18.30 -13.15 -4.73
CA VAL A 51 -17.28 -14.16 -4.50
C VAL A 51 -16.04 -13.68 -5.26
N GLY A 52 -15.09 -13.10 -4.55
CA GLY A 52 -13.83 -12.65 -5.15
C GLY A 52 -12.99 -13.86 -5.55
N SER A 53 -12.49 -13.87 -6.78
CA SER A 53 -11.59 -14.93 -7.29
C SER A 53 -10.47 -15.23 -6.30
N GLU A 54 -10.34 -16.53 -5.97
CA GLU A 54 -9.37 -17.12 -5.05
C GLU A 54 -7.90 -17.01 -5.52
N GLU A 55 -7.61 -16.41 -6.67
CA GLU A 55 -6.30 -16.51 -7.33
C GLU A 55 -5.27 -15.47 -6.89
N ILE A 56 -5.65 -14.44 -6.13
CA ILE A 56 -4.70 -13.50 -5.53
C ILE A 56 -5.09 -13.35 -4.06
N GLY A 57 -4.29 -13.88 -3.14
CA GLY A 57 -4.53 -13.93 -1.68
C GLY A 57 -4.70 -12.58 -0.96
N ILE A 58 -5.10 -11.53 -1.66
CA ILE A 58 -5.40 -10.17 -1.15
C ILE A 58 -6.84 -10.09 -0.61
N SER A 59 -7.69 -11.09 -0.88
CA SER A 59 -9.08 -11.07 -0.39
C SER A 59 -9.16 -11.51 1.07
N ALA A 60 -9.00 -10.54 1.99
CA ALA A 60 -9.43 -10.75 3.37
C ALA A 60 -10.97 -10.69 3.42
N PRO A 61 -11.69 -11.76 3.82
CA PRO A 61 -13.12 -11.68 4.08
C PRO A 61 -13.37 -10.72 5.25
N THR A 62 -14.17 -9.69 5.01
CA THR A 62 -14.49 -8.66 6.02
C THR A 62 -16.01 -8.49 6.15
N PRO A 63 -16.56 -8.37 7.36
CA PRO A 63 -18.00 -8.23 7.61
C PRO A 63 -18.64 -6.89 7.17
N SER A 64 -17.85 -5.96 6.62
CA SER A 64 -18.23 -4.57 6.27
C SER A 64 -19.46 -4.40 5.37
N LYS A 65 -20.02 -5.48 4.81
CA LYS A 65 -21.14 -5.42 3.86
C LYS A 65 -22.50 -5.04 4.50
N LYS A 66 -22.61 -4.85 5.83
CA LYS A 66 -23.91 -4.73 6.51
C LYS A 66 -24.23 -3.40 7.21
N ASP A 67 -23.26 -2.55 7.52
CA ASP A 67 -23.49 -1.29 8.26
C ASP A 67 -23.27 -0.04 7.37
N PRO A 68 -24.33 0.74 7.05
CA PRO A 68 -24.21 1.97 6.28
C PRO A 68 -23.31 3.05 6.91
N ALA A 69 -23.29 3.17 8.24
CA ALA A 69 -22.48 4.17 8.94
C ALA A 69 -20.98 3.82 8.84
N LEU A 70 -20.66 2.53 9.03
CA LEU A 70 -19.30 2.02 8.84
C LEU A 70 -18.81 2.22 7.41
N GLN A 71 -19.66 1.94 6.42
CA GLN A 71 -19.32 2.13 5.02
C GLN A 71 -19.06 3.61 4.68
N SER A 72 -19.85 4.52 5.22
CA SER A 72 -19.64 5.97 5.09
C SER A 72 -18.31 6.41 5.70
N ALA A 73 -17.96 5.92 6.89
CA ALA A 73 -16.67 6.20 7.53
C ALA A 73 -15.49 5.68 6.69
N ILE A 74 -15.63 4.50 6.07
CA ILE A 74 -14.62 3.94 5.17
C ILE A 74 -14.45 4.82 3.93
N ASP A 75 -15.54 5.18 3.25
CA ASP A 75 -15.48 5.89 1.98
C ASP A 75 -15.03 7.36 2.16
N SER A 76 -15.23 7.93 3.37
CA SER A 76 -14.82 9.30 3.70
C SER A 76 -13.41 9.44 4.26
N VAL A 77 -12.68 8.33 4.48
CA VAL A 77 -11.37 8.36 5.13
C VAL A 77 -10.37 9.28 4.42
N ALA A 78 -10.41 9.33 3.09
CA ALA A 78 -9.56 10.18 2.26
C ALA A 78 -10.42 11.10 1.37
N PRO A 79 -10.77 12.30 1.85
CA PRO A 79 -11.64 13.23 1.12
C PRO A 79 -11.09 13.56 -0.28
N GLY A 80 -11.97 13.60 -1.27
CA GLY A 80 -11.62 13.93 -2.66
C GLY A 80 -10.97 12.77 -3.44
N LYS A 81 -10.82 11.58 -2.84
CA LYS A 81 -10.36 10.37 -3.54
C LYS A 81 -11.54 9.46 -3.86
N LEU A 82 -11.55 8.90 -5.07
CA LEU A 82 -12.52 7.89 -5.44
C LEU A 82 -12.26 6.60 -4.65
N ALA A 83 -13.31 6.00 -4.11
CA ALA A 83 -13.26 4.68 -3.49
C ALA A 83 -13.62 3.59 -4.52
N PRO A 84 -13.03 2.38 -4.45
CA PRO A 84 -12.01 1.94 -3.49
C PRO A 84 -10.61 2.45 -3.82
N ASN A 85 -9.80 2.71 -2.79
CA ASN A 85 -8.39 3.07 -2.91
C ASN A 85 -7.59 2.51 -1.71
N VAL A 86 -6.28 2.71 -1.70
CA VAL A 86 -5.40 2.16 -0.64
C VAL A 86 -5.83 2.57 0.77
N TRP A 87 -6.30 3.81 0.96
CA TRP A 87 -6.74 4.34 2.25
C TRP A 87 -8.04 3.66 2.71
N THR A 88 -9.02 3.55 1.82
CA THR A 88 -10.31 2.91 2.15
C THR A 88 -10.14 1.42 2.42
N VAL A 89 -9.18 0.76 1.75
CA VAL A 89 -8.81 -0.63 2.03
C VAL A 89 -8.20 -0.77 3.43
N MET A 90 -7.22 0.06 3.80
CA MET A 90 -6.63 0.04 5.14
C MET A 90 -7.66 0.36 6.22
N GLN A 91 -8.52 1.35 6.00
CA GLN A 91 -9.59 1.72 6.95
C GLN A 91 -10.53 0.54 7.21
N LYS A 92 -10.97 -0.12 6.15
CA LYS A 92 -11.81 -1.30 6.21
C LYS A 92 -11.15 -2.44 6.97
N TRP A 93 -9.84 -2.63 6.77
CA TRP A 93 -9.06 -3.63 7.47
C TRP A 93 -8.91 -3.32 8.96
N ILE A 94 -8.57 -2.08 9.33
CA ILE A 94 -8.46 -1.67 10.74
C ILE A 94 -9.78 -1.92 11.47
N TYR A 95 -10.93 -1.59 10.87
CA TYR A 95 -12.24 -1.88 11.45
C TYR A 95 -12.55 -3.39 11.59
N ALA A 96 -11.92 -4.24 10.78
CA ALA A 96 -12.10 -5.69 10.85
C ALA A 96 -11.20 -6.36 11.90
N LEU A 97 -10.24 -5.65 12.49
CA LEU A 97 -9.38 -6.20 13.52
C LEU A 97 -10.19 -6.61 14.77
N PRO A 98 -9.78 -7.67 15.48
CA PRO A 98 -10.41 -8.04 16.75
C PRO A 98 -10.36 -6.90 17.76
N THR A 99 -11.38 -6.80 18.62
CA THR A 99 -11.53 -5.77 19.67
C THR A 99 -12.03 -6.35 20.99
N LYS A 100 -11.81 -7.66 21.21
CA LYS A 100 -12.34 -8.38 22.38
C LYS A 100 -11.57 -8.02 23.65
N THR A 101 -10.26 -7.85 23.53
CA THR A 101 -9.34 -7.50 24.63
C THR A 101 -8.97 -6.02 24.63
N GLU A 102 -8.52 -5.51 25.77
CA GLU A 102 -8.09 -4.11 25.88
C GLU A 102 -6.82 -3.83 25.04
N THR A 103 -5.93 -4.79 24.94
CA THR A 103 -4.74 -4.75 24.07
C THR A 103 -5.13 -4.67 22.59
N GLU A 104 -6.14 -5.42 22.17
CA GLU A 104 -6.68 -5.37 20.81
C GLU A 104 -7.31 -4.02 20.49
N LYS A 105 -8.13 -3.48 21.39
CA LYS A 105 -8.72 -2.14 21.24
C LYS A 105 -7.66 -1.05 21.16
N SER A 106 -6.67 -1.11 22.04
CA SER A 106 -5.55 -0.15 22.08
C SER A 106 -4.76 -0.17 20.76
N ARG A 107 -4.49 -1.36 20.22
CA ARG A 107 -3.84 -1.53 18.92
C ARG A 107 -4.69 -0.98 17.77
N GLN A 108 -5.98 -1.32 17.72
CA GLN A 108 -6.88 -0.77 16.70
C GLN A 108 -6.93 0.76 16.77
N ALA A 109 -7.01 1.34 17.97
CA ALA A 109 -7.01 2.79 18.16
C ALA A 109 -5.69 3.45 17.71
N SER A 110 -4.55 2.83 18.01
CA SER A 110 -3.24 3.30 17.54
C SER A 110 -3.14 3.28 16.02
N LEU A 111 -3.54 2.18 15.37
CA LEU A 111 -3.56 2.07 13.92
C LEU A 111 -4.54 3.07 13.28
N GLN A 112 -5.71 3.28 13.89
CA GLN A 112 -6.68 4.25 13.42
C GLN A 112 -6.12 5.68 13.45
N LYS A 113 -5.50 6.07 14.57
CA LYS A 113 -4.85 7.37 14.72
C LYS A 113 -3.76 7.56 13.68
N GLU A 114 -2.97 6.52 13.45
CA GLU A 114 -1.89 6.58 12.49
C GLU A 114 -2.40 6.67 11.04
N LEU A 115 -3.47 5.92 10.71
CA LEU A 115 -4.12 6.01 9.40
C LEU A 115 -4.61 7.44 9.13
N THR A 116 -5.24 8.10 10.10
CA THR A 116 -5.64 9.50 9.96
C THR A 116 -4.45 10.39 9.63
N LYS A 117 -3.35 10.25 10.39
CA LYS A 117 -2.13 11.05 10.18
C LYS A 117 -1.52 10.84 8.79
N ILE A 118 -1.37 9.59 8.34
CA ILE A 118 -0.80 9.33 7.01
C ILE A 118 -1.74 9.76 5.88
N VAL A 119 -3.07 9.67 6.05
CA VAL A 119 -3.99 10.17 5.03
C VAL A 119 -3.84 11.68 4.86
N GLU A 120 -3.73 12.43 5.96
CA GLU A 120 -3.49 13.88 5.92
C GLU A 120 -2.16 14.21 5.21
N GLU A 121 -1.09 13.49 5.55
CA GLU A 121 0.26 13.73 5.00
C GLU A 121 0.39 13.32 3.53
N PHE A 122 -0.25 12.22 3.11
CA PHE A 122 0.06 11.53 1.86
C PHE A 122 -1.06 11.58 0.81
N SER A 123 -2.34 11.65 1.20
CA SER A 123 -3.43 11.49 0.23
C SER A 123 -3.43 12.59 -0.84
N ASN A 124 -3.09 13.83 -0.48
CA ASN A 124 -3.16 14.98 -1.38
C ASN A 124 -1.81 15.45 -1.91
N ARG A 125 -0.76 14.64 -1.76
CA ARG A 125 0.55 14.95 -2.34
C ARG A 125 0.43 15.06 -3.86
N PRO A 126 1.12 16.04 -4.49
CA PRO A 126 1.17 16.14 -5.94
C PRO A 126 1.80 14.86 -6.51
N GLY A 127 1.12 14.23 -7.45
CA GLY A 127 1.68 13.12 -8.20
C GLY A 127 2.71 13.59 -9.23
N LEU A 128 3.55 12.65 -9.66
CA LEU A 128 4.51 12.85 -10.76
C LEU A 128 3.78 13.11 -12.09
N GLY A 129 4.43 13.83 -13.01
CA GLY A 129 3.98 13.96 -14.41
C GLY A 129 3.02 15.11 -14.73
N LYS A 130 2.78 16.06 -13.81
CA LYS A 130 1.98 17.27 -14.12
C LYS A 130 2.66 18.22 -15.13
N ASP A 131 3.97 18.12 -15.29
CA ASP A 131 4.78 19.07 -16.08
C ASP A 131 5.43 18.45 -17.32
N SER A 132 5.13 17.19 -17.65
CA SER A 132 5.70 16.52 -18.83
C SER A 132 5.05 17.05 -20.11
N LYS A 133 5.52 18.19 -20.61
CA LYS A 133 5.18 18.66 -21.96
C LYS A 133 5.85 17.72 -22.97
N PRO A 134 5.11 17.20 -23.97
CA PRO A 134 5.65 16.21 -24.91
C PRO A 134 6.83 16.72 -25.75
N ASP A 135 7.00 18.03 -25.89
CA ASP A 135 7.99 18.66 -26.78
C ASP A 135 9.18 19.33 -26.06
N SER A 136 9.29 19.19 -24.73
CA SER A 136 10.42 19.76 -23.98
C SER A 136 11.50 18.70 -23.76
N PRO A 137 12.81 19.02 -23.93
CA PRO A 137 13.88 18.07 -23.62
C PRO A 137 13.76 17.66 -22.16
N VAL A 138 13.57 16.37 -21.91
CA VAL A 138 13.47 15.82 -20.57
C VAL A 138 14.87 15.76 -19.98
N ASP A 139 15.08 16.49 -18.89
CA ASP A 139 16.24 16.29 -18.05
C ASP A 139 16.06 14.99 -17.26
N GLU A 140 16.59 13.89 -17.81
CA GLU A 140 16.46 12.55 -17.25
C GLU A 140 17.02 12.46 -15.83
N GLU A 141 18.13 13.16 -15.55
CA GLU A 141 18.77 13.14 -14.23
C GLU A 141 17.89 13.82 -13.16
N THR A 142 17.33 14.98 -13.49
CA THR A 142 16.40 15.69 -12.60
C THR A 142 15.13 14.87 -12.35
N GLU A 143 14.56 14.24 -13.38
CA GLU A 143 13.35 13.42 -13.20
C GLU A 143 13.62 12.14 -12.42
N ILE A 144 14.77 11.49 -12.63
CA ILE A 144 15.21 10.35 -11.82
C ILE A 144 15.34 10.77 -10.35
N ARG A 145 15.98 11.91 -10.07
CA ARG A 145 16.15 12.40 -8.69
C ARG A 145 14.81 12.65 -8.00
N LYS A 146 13.87 13.33 -8.67
CA LYS A 146 12.51 13.53 -8.14
C LYS A 146 11.80 12.21 -7.84
N LEU A 147 11.99 11.20 -8.70
CA LEU A 147 11.42 9.88 -8.47
C LEU A 147 12.03 9.20 -7.24
N PHE A 148 13.35 9.29 -7.06
CA PHE A 148 14.00 8.78 -5.85
C PHE A 148 13.50 9.47 -4.58
N ASP A 149 13.39 10.80 -4.60
CA ASP A 149 12.88 11.59 -3.48
C ASP A 149 11.44 11.17 -3.12
N GLU A 150 10.57 10.95 -4.12
CA GLU A 150 9.22 10.44 -3.89
C GLU A 150 9.25 9.00 -3.33
N VAL A 151 10.05 8.09 -3.90
CA VAL A 151 10.16 6.71 -3.37
C VAL A 151 10.62 6.72 -1.91
N ASP A 152 11.59 7.57 -1.56
CA ASP A 152 12.09 7.70 -0.20
C ASP A 152 10.99 8.15 0.78
N VAL A 153 10.18 9.12 0.38
CA VAL A 153 9.06 9.63 1.18
C VAL A 153 8.00 8.57 1.42
N TRP A 154 7.76 7.65 0.48
CA TRP A 154 6.73 6.62 0.61
C TRP A 154 7.23 5.29 1.16
N ARG A 155 8.56 5.13 1.38
CA ARG A 155 9.18 3.82 1.66
C ARG A 155 8.60 3.08 2.86
N GLY A 156 8.11 3.80 3.88
CA GLY A 156 7.54 3.17 5.07
C GLY A 156 6.10 2.68 4.90
N ILE A 157 5.29 3.29 4.03
CA ILE A 157 3.85 2.99 3.86
C ILE A 157 3.57 1.50 3.59
N PRO A 158 4.36 0.79 2.76
CA PRO A 158 4.21 -0.65 2.60
C PRO A 158 4.34 -1.47 3.90
N GLY A 159 5.08 -1.00 4.90
CA GLY A 159 5.16 -1.64 6.21
C GLY A 159 3.82 -1.59 6.94
N PHE A 160 3.18 -0.42 6.93
CA PHE A 160 1.85 -0.22 7.54
C PHE A 160 0.77 -1.05 6.85
N TYR A 161 0.71 -0.98 5.52
CA TYR A 161 -0.28 -1.70 4.72
C TYR A 161 -0.19 -3.21 4.92
N TRP A 162 1.00 -3.79 4.70
CA TRP A 162 1.20 -5.24 4.82
C TRP A 162 1.14 -5.72 6.27
N GLY A 163 1.50 -4.86 7.23
CA GLY A 163 1.35 -5.13 8.65
C GLY A 163 -0.11 -5.31 9.05
N ILE A 164 -0.99 -4.38 8.66
CA ILE A 164 -2.43 -4.47 8.94
C ILE A 164 -3.05 -5.69 8.24
N TRP A 165 -2.71 -5.91 6.97
CA TRP A 165 -3.18 -7.08 6.23
C TRP A 165 -2.78 -8.38 6.94
N ALA A 166 -1.54 -8.49 7.41
CA ALA A 166 -1.03 -9.66 8.11
C ALA A 166 -1.71 -9.87 9.47
N LEU A 167 -2.00 -8.79 10.22
CA LEU A 167 -2.80 -8.89 11.45
C LEU A 167 -4.17 -9.50 11.21
N ILE A 168 -4.80 -9.20 10.07
CA ILE A 168 -6.07 -9.83 9.69
C ILE A 168 -5.85 -11.29 9.33
N GLN A 169 -4.89 -11.58 8.47
CA GLN A 169 -4.60 -12.94 8.02
C GLN A 169 -4.25 -13.88 9.18
N ALA A 170 -3.58 -13.38 10.23
CA ALA A 170 -3.30 -14.15 11.44
C ALA A 170 -4.57 -14.66 12.16
N THR A 171 -5.74 -14.09 11.85
CA THR A 171 -7.02 -14.47 12.48
C THR A 171 -7.92 -15.32 11.58
N ILE A 172 -7.68 -15.34 10.27
CA ILE A 172 -8.62 -15.95 9.30
C ILE A 172 -7.97 -16.85 8.25
N SER A 173 -6.66 -16.78 8.05
CA SER A 173 -5.98 -17.55 7.01
C SER A 173 -5.85 -19.02 7.40
N GLN A 174 -6.02 -19.91 6.43
CA GLN A 174 -5.76 -21.35 6.56
C GLN A 174 -4.37 -21.73 6.02
N ILE A 175 -3.63 -20.77 5.46
CA ILE A 175 -2.28 -20.99 4.94
C ILE A 175 -1.31 -21.12 6.11
N ASP A 176 -0.44 -22.13 6.06
CA ASP A 176 0.65 -22.34 7.02
C ASP A 176 1.76 -21.31 6.80
N PHE A 177 1.54 -20.13 7.37
CA PHE A 177 2.46 -19.00 7.34
C PHE A 177 2.33 -18.20 8.64
N ASP A 178 3.45 -17.79 9.23
CA ASP A 178 3.46 -17.00 10.46
C ASP A 178 3.12 -15.52 10.19
N TYR A 179 1.82 -15.27 10.03
CA TYR A 179 1.31 -13.92 9.80
C TYR A 179 1.51 -12.99 11.00
N ALA A 180 1.59 -13.52 12.22
CA ALA A 180 1.76 -12.71 13.41
C ALA A 180 3.18 -12.11 13.45
N SER A 181 4.21 -12.94 13.32
CA SER A 181 5.59 -12.45 13.22
C SER A 181 5.81 -11.61 11.97
N TYR A 182 5.18 -11.95 10.84
CA TYR A 182 5.25 -11.09 9.66
C TYR A 182 4.64 -9.70 9.91
N ALA A 183 3.50 -9.62 10.59
CA ALA A 183 2.89 -8.34 10.95
C ALA A 183 3.80 -7.49 11.85
N GLU A 184 4.44 -8.12 12.84
CA GLU A 184 5.38 -7.46 13.74
C GLU A 184 6.56 -6.86 12.99
N VAL A 185 7.17 -7.63 12.07
CA VAL A 185 8.27 -7.14 11.23
C VAL A 185 7.80 -5.95 10.39
N ARG A 186 6.68 -6.07 9.66
CA ARG A 186 6.21 -5.02 8.73
C ARG A 186 5.79 -3.74 9.45
N LEU A 187 5.10 -3.84 10.58
CA LEU A 187 4.78 -2.67 11.40
C LEU A 187 6.03 -2.09 12.07
N GLY A 188 6.96 -2.92 12.52
CA GLY A 188 8.24 -2.48 13.08
C GLY A 188 9.05 -1.67 12.08
N GLU A 189 9.11 -2.11 10.82
CA GLU A 189 9.75 -1.36 9.75
C GLU A 189 9.07 0.00 9.49
N TYR A 190 7.73 0.04 9.52
CA TYR A 190 6.99 1.30 9.40
C TYR A 190 7.36 2.27 10.53
N TRP A 191 7.32 1.82 11.78
CA TRP A 191 7.62 2.66 12.93
C TRP A 191 9.08 3.06 13.01
N ALA A 192 10.01 2.22 12.55
CA ALA A 192 11.41 2.60 12.42
C ALA A 192 11.58 3.76 11.43
N TRP A 193 10.97 3.65 10.25
CA TRP A 193 10.95 4.72 9.26
C TRP A 193 10.35 6.03 9.81
N ARG A 194 9.21 5.95 10.51
CA ARG A 194 8.59 7.11 11.16
C ARG A 194 9.52 7.76 12.17
N ALA A 195 10.22 6.94 12.96
CA ALA A 195 11.12 7.41 14.00
C ALA A 195 12.39 8.08 13.47
N GLU A 196 12.83 7.75 12.25
CA GLU A 196 13.86 8.53 11.55
C GLU A 196 13.30 9.88 11.10
N GLY A 197 12.10 9.89 10.52
CA GLY A 197 11.49 11.10 9.97
C GLY A 197 11.10 12.15 11.02
N ASP A 198 10.65 11.73 12.20
CA ASP A 198 10.27 12.62 13.31
C ASP A 198 11.37 12.82 14.36
N GLY A 199 12.53 12.17 14.20
CA GLY A 199 13.68 12.27 15.09
C GLY A 199 13.53 11.55 16.43
N SER A 200 12.40 10.87 16.69
CA SER A 200 12.16 10.15 17.95
C SER A 200 13.18 9.05 18.20
N ARG A 201 13.71 8.40 17.15
CA ARG A 201 14.76 7.39 17.31
C ARG A 201 16.00 7.96 18.00
N VAL A 202 16.50 9.10 17.49
CA VAL A 202 17.71 9.74 18.02
C VAL A 202 17.46 10.26 19.42
N ALA A 203 16.29 10.85 19.67
CA ALA A 203 15.89 11.34 20.99
C ALA A 203 15.86 10.22 22.05
N GLU A 204 15.45 9.02 21.66
CA GLU A 204 15.40 7.84 22.54
C GLU A 204 16.71 7.03 22.58
N GLY A 205 17.74 7.45 21.85
CA GLY A 205 19.03 6.74 21.79
C GLY A 205 18.95 5.36 21.15
N ARG A 206 17.94 5.09 20.32
CA ARG A 206 17.76 3.80 19.64
C ARG A 206 18.73 3.64 18.47
N GLU A 207 19.23 2.42 18.28
CA GLU A 207 20.03 2.06 17.12
C GLU A 207 19.21 2.14 15.82
N ILE A 208 19.88 2.43 14.70
CA ILE A 208 19.26 2.38 13.37
C ILE A 208 18.85 0.95 13.04
N SER A 209 17.60 0.78 12.58
CA SER A 209 17.09 -0.54 12.21
C SER A 209 17.86 -1.11 11.02
N VAL A 210 17.88 -2.44 10.88
CA VAL A 210 18.54 -3.10 9.74
C VAL A 210 17.98 -2.63 8.40
N ARG A 211 16.66 -2.42 8.32
CA ARG A 211 16.01 -1.92 7.11
C ARG A 211 16.50 -0.51 6.76
N GLU A 212 16.47 0.41 7.72
CA GLU A 212 16.87 1.81 7.47
C GLU A 212 18.37 1.92 7.17
N ARG A 213 19.19 1.06 7.78
CA ARG A 213 20.62 0.96 7.45
C ARG A 213 20.83 0.54 5.99
N ARG A 214 20.18 -0.53 5.56
CA ARG A 214 20.26 -1.01 4.16
C ARG A 214 19.73 0.02 3.17
N TRP A 215 18.67 0.74 3.53
CA TRP A 215 18.14 1.80 2.69
C TRP A 215 19.16 2.94 2.49
N ALA A 216 19.87 3.31 3.56
CA ALA A 216 20.90 4.34 3.52
C ALA A 216 22.21 3.90 2.81
N GLU A 217 22.44 2.60 2.63
CA GLU A 217 23.62 2.07 1.91
C GLU A 217 23.56 2.31 0.39
N GLU A 218 22.36 2.48 -0.16
CA GLU A 218 22.11 2.62 -1.62
C GLU A 218 21.65 4.03 -2.03
N SER A 219 21.58 4.98 -1.08
CA SER A 219 21.11 6.36 -1.29
C SER A 219 22.24 7.36 -1.54
#